data_AF-A0A6V7LAB9-F1
#
_entry.id   AF-A0A6V7LAB9-F1
#
_cell.length_a   1.000
_cell.length_b   1.000
_cell.length_c   1.000
_cell.angle_alpha   90.00
_cell.angle_beta   90.00
_cell.angle_gamma   90.00
#
_symmetry.space_group_name_H-M   'P 1'
#
loop_
_entity.id
_entity.type
_entity.pdbx_description
1 polymer ?
#
loop_
_entity_poly.entity_id
_entity_poly.type
_entity_poly.pdbx_seq_one_letter_code
_entity_poly.pdbx_strand_id
1 'polypeptide(L)' 'DFLHVCSRNDPNIDSCIKESVEFLRPYLTKGAPEYNIPSIEPLLLKEIVAAEGGGIKLSAKDVKAFGASDFAVTKM' A
#
# COMPACT_ATOMS: atom_id res chain seq x y z
N ASP A 1 15.52 9.53 7.80
CA ASP A 1 14.60 10.02 6.75
C ASP A 1 13.74 8.89 6.25
N PHE A 2 12.44 8.90 6.58
CA PHE A 2 11.48 7.88 6.15
C PHE A 2 10.98 8.15 4.72
N LEU A 3 10.80 9.42 4.37
CA LEU A 3 10.30 9.85 3.06
C LEU A 3 11.40 10.63 2.34
N HIS A 4 11.74 10.22 1.11
CA HIS A 4 12.62 11.02 0.25
C HIS A 4 11.82 12.19 -0.34
N VAL A 5 12.24 13.42 -0.02
CA VAL A 5 11.53 14.64 -0.41
C VAL A 5 11.99 15.11 -1.78
N CYS A 6 11.07 15.17 -2.74
CA CYS A 6 11.30 15.68 -4.08
C CYS A 6 10.99 17.18 -4.18
N SER A 7 11.84 17.93 -4.89
CA SER A 7 11.57 19.34 -5.20
C SER A 7 10.51 19.46 -6.29
N ARG A 8 9.55 20.37 -6.11
CA ARG A 8 8.49 20.62 -7.11
C ARG A 8 9.01 21.17 -8.44
N ASN A 9 10.16 21.83 -8.41
CA ASN A 9 10.77 22.45 -9.60
C ASN A 9 11.83 21.54 -10.24
N ASP A 10 11.94 20.28 -9.79
CA ASP A 10 12.87 19.33 -10.40
C ASP A 10 12.38 18.97 -11.81
N PRO A 11 13.20 19.16 -12.87
CA PRO A 11 12.83 18.74 -14.22
C PRO A 11 12.60 17.22 -14.35
N ASN A 12 13.07 16.41 -13.39
CA ASN A 12 12.92 14.96 -13.34
C ASN A 12 12.06 14.49 -12.14
N ILE A 13 11.06 15.30 -11.74
CA ILE A 13 10.21 15.03 -10.58
C ILE A 13 9.60 13.61 -10.58
N ASP A 14 9.24 13.08 -11.76
CA ASP A 14 8.65 11.75 -11.88
C ASP A 14 9.61 10.65 -11.43
N SER A 15 10.88 10.75 -11.84
CA SER A 15 11.93 9.81 -11.42
C SER A 15 12.17 9.89 -9.91
N CYS A 16 12.22 11.11 -9.36
CA CYS A 16 12.42 11.31 -7.93
C CYS A 16 11.29 10.68 -7.10
N ILE A 17 10.03 10.91 -7.49
CA ILE A 17 8.89 10.34 -6.77
C ILE A 17 8.89 8.81 -6.91
N LYS A 18 9.24 8.27 -8.09
CA LYS A 18 9.34 6.82 -8.28
C LYS A 18 10.41 6.21 -7.37
N GLU A 19 11.59 6.81 -7.29
CA GLU A 19 12.66 6.39 -6.38
C GLU A 19 12.24 6.50 -4.90
N SER A 20 11.52 7.55 -4.54
CA SER A 20 10.96 7.73 -3.19
C SER A 20 9.98 6.60 -2.83
N VAL A 21 9.11 6.20 -3.77
CA VAL A 21 8.17 5.09 -3.58
C VAL A 21 8.90 3.74 -3.48
N GLU A 22 9.90 3.50 -4.33
CA GLU A 22 10.71 2.27 -4.25
C GLU A 22 11.51 2.18 -2.95
N PHE A 23 12.04 3.31 -2.47
CA PHE A 23 12.70 3.39 -1.16
C PHE A 23 11.75 3.04 0.00
N LEU A 24 10.47 3.42 -0.11
CA LEU A 24 9.44 3.10 0.87
C LEU A 24 8.98 1.64 0.83
N ARG A 25 9.12 0.93 -0.29
CA ARG A 25 8.66 -0.46 -0.47
C ARG A 25 8.99 -1.41 0.69
N PRO A 26 10.24 -1.50 1.21
CA PRO A 26 10.55 -2.39 2.34
C PRO A 26 9.83 -2.01 3.63
N TYR A 27 9.62 -0.71 3.87
CA TYR A 27 8.89 -0.22 5.03
C TYR A 27 7.39 -0.53 4.92
N LEU A 28 6.80 -0.37 3.74
CA LEU A 28 5.40 -0.73 3.52
C LEU A 28 5.18 -2.24 3.64
N THR A 29 6.12 -3.05 3.14
CA THR A 29 6.07 -4.52 3.20
C THR A 29 6.05 -5.01 4.65
N LYS A 30 6.91 -4.47 5.51
CA LYS A 30 6.99 -4.87 6.94
C LYS A 30 6.01 -4.11 7.84
N GLY A 31 5.51 -2.97 7.37
CA GLY A 31 4.86 -1.96 8.19
C GLY A 31 5.88 -1.05 8.88
N ALA A 32 5.40 0.10 9.35
CA ALA A 32 6.15 1.04 10.16
C ALA A 32 5.30 1.43 11.39
N PRO A 33 5.36 0.62 12.48
CA PRO A 33 4.56 0.83 13.68
C PRO A 33 4.74 2.20 14.32
N GLU A 34 5.94 2.78 14.21
CA GLU A 34 6.27 4.12 14.70
C GLU A 34 5.44 5.23 14.03
N TYR A 35 4.93 4.97 12.81
CA TYR A 35 4.06 5.86 12.05
C TYR A 35 2.62 5.34 11.95
N ASN A 36 2.28 4.30 12.71
CA ASN A 36 0.98 3.61 12.66
C ASN A 36 0.64 3.08 11.25
N ILE A 37 1.66 2.69 10.47
CA ILE A 37 1.51 2.11 9.14
C ILE A 37 1.54 0.59 9.28
N PRO A 38 0.45 -0.13 8.93
CA PRO A 38 0.43 -1.58 8.97
C PRO A 38 1.27 -2.18 7.84
N SER A 39 1.64 -3.45 7.99
CA SER A 39 2.21 -4.23 6.89
C SER A 39 1.20 -4.38 5.76
N ILE A 40 1.65 -4.22 4.51
CA ILE A 40 0.86 -4.54 3.31
C ILE A 40 1.00 -6.01 2.88
N GLU A 41 1.84 -6.79 3.56
CA GLU A 41 2.19 -8.16 3.19
C GLU A 41 2.41 -9.05 4.43
N PRO A 42 1.37 -9.73 4.95
CA PRO A 42 -0.01 -9.70 4.47
C PRO A 42 -0.75 -8.43 4.90
N LEU A 43 -1.60 -7.90 4.02
CA LEU A 43 -2.59 -6.90 4.40
C LEU A 43 -3.72 -7.58 5.18
N LEU A 44 -3.88 -7.18 6.44
CA LEU A 44 -4.89 -7.72 7.35
C LEU A 44 -6.19 -6.91 7.28
N LEU A 45 -7.24 -7.53 6.73
CA LEU A 45 -8.58 -6.94 6.64
C LEU A 45 -9.49 -7.60 7.67
N LYS A 46 -9.92 -6.83 8.67
CA LYS A 46 -10.73 -7.34 9.80
C LYS A 46 -12.08 -7.87 9.34
N GLU A 47 -12.73 -7.16 8.42
CA GLU A 47 -14.00 -7.56 7.84
C GLU A 47 -14.11 -6.99 6.42
N ILE A 48 -14.53 -7.82 5.48
CA ILE A 48 -14.93 -7.43 4.14
C ILE A 48 -16.37 -7.90 3.89
N VAL A 49 -17.17 -7.07 3.23
CA VAL A 49 -18.49 -7.44 2.72
C VAL A 49 -18.36 -7.52 1.21
N ALA A 50 -18.40 -8.73 0.65
CA ALA A 50 -18.13 -8.94 -0.77
C ALA A 50 -19.41 -8.92 -1.62
N ALA A 51 -20.56 -9.28 -1.04
CA ALA A 51 -21.85 -9.20 -1.71
C ALA A 51 -22.98 -8.98 -0.70
N GLU A 52 -23.92 -8.10 -1.05
CA GLU A 52 -25.16 -7.87 -0.29
C GLU A 52 -26.30 -7.58 -1.27
N GLY A 53 -27.25 -8.50 -1.38
CA GLY A 53 -28.39 -8.37 -2.31
C GLY A 53 -29.04 -9.71 -2.67
N GLY A 54 -30.28 -9.70 -3.16
CA GLY A 54 -30.98 -10.90 -3.63
C GLY A 54 -31.23 -11.98 -2.57
N GLY A 55 -31.23 -11.61 -1.28
CA GLY A 55 -31.35 -12.55 -0.15
C GLY A 55 -30.03 -13.20 0.29
N ILE A 56 -28.90 -12.80 -0.31
CA ILE A 56 -27.57 -13.32 0.04
C ILE A 56 -26.72 -12.19 0.62
N LYS A 57 -26.06 -12.49 1.75
CA LYS A 57 -25.05 -11.64 2.38
C LYS A 57 -23.77 -12.45 2.56
N LEU A 58 -22.69 -12.01 1.93
CA LEU A 58 -21.38 -12.65 2.02
C LEU A 58 -20.38 -11.69 2.66
N SER A 59 -19.88 -12.08 3.83
CA SER A 59 -18.79 -11.39 4.51
C SER A 59 -17.67 -12.35 4.87
N ALA A 60 -16.45 -11.83 4.94
CA ALA A 60 -15.29 -12.55 5.41
C ALA A 60 -14.58 -11.74 6.50
N LYS A 61 -14.08 -12.43 7.51
CA LYS A 61 -13.35 -11.84 8.64
C LYS A 61 -11.93 -12.37 8.67
N ASP A 62 -11.02 -11.57 9.22
CA ASP A 62 -9.59 -11.91 9.37
C ASP A 62 -8.93 -12.32 8.04
N VAL A 63 -9.24 -11.58 6.97
CA VAL A 63 -8.73 -11.84 5.63
C VAL A 63 -7.28 -11.39 5.54
N LYS A 64 -6.42 -12.29 5.04
CA LYS A 64 -5.02 -12.02 4.73
C LYS A 64 -4.87 -11.91 3.22
N ALA A 65 -4.61 -10.71 2.73
CA ALA A 65 -4.31 -10.47 1.32
C ALA A 65 -2.79 -10.39 1.10
N PHE A 66 -2.33 -10.98 0.00
CA PHE A 66 -0.91 -11.06 -0.38
C PHE A 66 -0.69 -10.50 -1.78
N GLY A 67 0.55 -10.09 -2.09
CA GLY A 67 0.99 -9.58 -3.39
C GLY A 67 0.95 -8.06 -3.53
N ALA A 68 0.47 -7.32 -2.53
CA ALA A 68 0.46 -5.86 -2.57
C ALA A 68 1.87 -5.26 -2.53
N SER A 69 2.85 -6.00 -1.98
CA SER A 69 4.26 -5.59 -1.95
C SER A 69 4.96 -5.62 -3.31
N ASP A 70 4.41 -6.33 -4.31
CA ASP A 70 4.96 -6.46 -5.66
C ASP A 70 4.33 -5.48 -6.66
N PHE A 71 3.96 -4.29 -6.18
CA PHE A 71 3.39 -3.25 -7.04
C PHE A 71 4.43 -2.75 -8.07
N ALA A 72 3.95 -2.23 -9.20
CA ALA A 72 4.77 -1.52 -10.17
C ALA A 72 4.18 -0.13 -10.44
N VAL A 73 5.01 0.91 -10.33
CA VAL A 73 4.62 2.29 -10.68
C VAL A 73 4.67 2.43 -12.20
N THR A 74 3.49 2.47 -12.83
CA THR A 74 3.35 2.48 -14.29
C THR A 74 3.10 3.87 -14.88
N LYS A 75 2.54 4.79 -14.09
CA LYS A 75 2.23 6.15 -14.52
C LYS A 75 2.34 7.13 -13.35
N MET A 76 2.81 8.32 -13.65
CA MET A 76 3.05 9.44 -12.73
C MET A 76 2.25 10.66 -13.21
#